data_AF-A0A6C0EGJ8-F1
#
_entry.id   AF-A0A6C0EGJ8-F1
#
_cell.length_a   1.000
_cell.length_b   1.000
_cell.length_c   1.000
_cell.angle_alpha   90.00
_cell.angle_beta   90.00
_cell.angle_gamma   90.00
#
_symmetry.space_group_name_H-M   'P 1'
#
loop_
_entity.id
_entity.type
_entity.pdbx_description
1 polymer ?
#
loop_
_entity_poly.entity_id
_entity_poly.type
_entity_poly.pdbx_seq_one_letter_code
_entity_poly.pdbx_strand_id
1 'polypeptide(L)'
;MKSQIFCKDPNYNDFNIFLNAIAIPNKENRISITSTIYKQAEYKNMIQPFVDNLQLYYHKSKAHYLDNVTYKRFVTILRQLCRFFHVYYKSEIKYIGTSYFINYYVYLPKDFNM
;
A
#
# COMPACT_ATOMS: atom_id res chain seq x y z
N MET A 1 12.14 -17.43 3.95
CA MET A 1 11.64 -17.24 5.33
C MET A 1 10.12 -17.17 5.25
N LYS A 2 9.37 -17.99 6.00
CA LYS A 2 7.90 -17.98 5.91
C LYS A 2 7.36 -16.64 6.42
N SER A 3 6.53 -15.97 5.63
CA SER A 3 5.90 -14.73 6.07
C SER A 3 5.00 -15.00 7.28
N GLN A 4 5.10 -14.18 8.33
CA GLN A 4 4.19 -14.27 9.50
C GLN A 4 2.82 -13.63 9.23
N ILE A 5 2.70 -12.91 8.11
CA ILE A 5 1.49 -12.19 7.71
C ILE A 5 0.74 -12.96 6.62
N PHE A 6 1.48 -13.41 5.61
CA PHE A 6 0.94 -14.05 4.42
C PHE A 6 1.07 -15.57 4.50
N CYS A 7 -0.05 -16.27 4.32
CA CYS A 7 -0.10 -17.73 4.24
C CYS A 7 0.15 -18.24 2.82
N LYS A 8 -0.05 -17.39 1.81
CA LYS A 8 0.26 -17.58 0.39
C LYS A 8 0.94 -16.34 -0.14
N ASP A 9 1.78 -16.49 -1.15
CA ASP A 9 2.52 -15.37 -1.72
C ASP A 9 1.59 -14.51 -2.59
N PRO A 10 1.39 -13.21 -2.26
CA PRO A 10 0.65 -12.30 -3.12
C PRO A 10 1.42 -12.04 -4.42
N ASN A 11 0.70 -11.67 -5.49
CA ASN A 11 1.31 -11.35 -6.78
C ASN A 11 1.80 -9.89 -6.81
N TYR A 12 3.08 -9.69 -7.17
CA TYR A 12 3.66 -8.36 -7.29
C TYR A 12 3.01 -7.52 -8.41
N ASN A 13 2.61 -8.14 -9.51
CA ASN A 13 1.97 -7.46 -10.63
C ASN A 13 0.63 -6.84 -10.22
N ASP A 14 -0.20 -7.56 -9.46
CA ASP A 14 -1.48 -7.04 -8.96
C ASP A 14 -1.26 -5.86 -8.02
N PHE A 15 -0.24 -5.94 -7.17
CA PHE A 15 0.17 -4.83 -6.30
C PHE A 15 0.63 -3.61 -7.11
N ASN A 16 1.45 -3.81 -8.14
CA ASN A 16 1.94 -2.74 -9.00
C ASN A 16 0.81 -2.09 -9.82
N ILE A 17 -0.10 -2.89 -10.38
CA ILE A 17 -1.30 -2.41 -11.07
C ILE A 17 -2.14 -1.53 -10.13
N PHE A 18 -2.38 -2.00 -8.91
CA PHE A 18 -3.13 -1.23 -7.91
C PHE A 18 -2.44 0.10 -7.57
N LEU A 19 -1.12 0.09 -7.32
CA LEU A 19 -0.36 1.31 -7.03
C LEU A 19 -0.47 2.34 -8.15
N ASN A 20 -0.29 1.90 -9.41
CA ASN A 20 -0.37 2.77 -10.58
C ASN A 20 -1.81 3.26 -10.86
N ALA A 21 -2.84 2.52 -10.41
CA ALA A 21 -4.23 2.95 -10.53
C ALA A 21 -4.59 4.09 -9.56
N ILE A 22 -4.02 4.10 -8.36
CA ILE A 22 -4.38 5.09 -7.32
C ILE A 22 -3.54 6.37 -7.39
N ALA A 23 -2.32 6.32 -7.95
CA ALA A 23 -1.45 7.49 -8.02
C ALA A 23 -0.38 7.36 -9.12
N ILE A 24 0.00 8.51 -9.68
CA ILE A 24 1.00 8.61 -10.74
C ILE A 24 2.40 8.74 -10.10
N PRO A 25 3.39 7.93 -10.51
CA PRO A 25 4.77 8.09 -10.08
C PRO A 25 5.35 9.45 -10.47
N ASN A 26 6.20 10.02 -9.61
CA ASN A 26 6.92 11.24 -9.96
C ASN A 26 8.20 10.93 -10.78
N LYS A 27 8.99 11.96 -11.08
CA LYS A 27 10.28 11.85 -11.80
C LYS A 27 11.31 10.92 -11.13
N GLU A 28 11.18 10.65 -9.83
CA GLU A 28 12.05 9.75 -9.07
C GLU A 28 11.49 8.31 -9.00
N ASN A 29 10.48 7.99 -9.80
CA ASN A 29 9.76 6.71 -9.77
C ASN A 29 9.19 6.36 -8.38
N ARG A 30 8.77 7.37 -7.61
CA ARG A 30 8.08 7.17 -6.33
C ARG A 30 6.63 7.63 -6.39
N ILE A 31 5.77 6.86 -5.74
CA ILE A 31 4.37 7.19 -5.51
C ILE A 31 4.22 7.78 -4.10
N SER A 32 3.43 8.85 -3.98
CA SER A 32 3.11 9.48 -2.69
C SER A 32 1.73 9.04 -2.22
N ILE A 33 1.68 8.29 -1.13
CA ILE A 33 0.47 7.84 -0.49
C ILE A 33 0.15 8.81 0.65
N THR A 34 -0.92 9.58 0.45
CA THR A 34 -1.45 10.55 1.41
C THR A 34 -2.89 10.20 1.76
N SER A 35 -3.43 10.83 2.81
CA SER A 35 -4.84 10.68 3.16
C SER A 35 -5.76 11.13 2.02
N THR A 36 -5.35 12.12 1.22
CA THR A 36 -6.08 12.59 0.05
C THR A 36 -6.13 11.54 -1.05
N ILE A 37 -4.99 10.92 -1.39
CA ILE A 37 -4.94 9.84 -2.39
C ILE A 37 -5.79 8.66 -1.94
N TYR A 38 -5.71 8.28 -0.67
CA TYR A 38 -6.57 7.24 -0.10
C TYR A 38 -8.05 7.57 -0.27
N LYS A 39 -8.50 8.77 0.12
CA LYS A 39 -9.90 9.19 -0.02
C LYS A 39 -10.36 9.21 -1.47
N GLN A 40 -9.51 9.62 -2.40
CA GLN A 40 -9.81 9.59 -3.83
C GLN A 40 -9.99 8.16 -4.35
N ALA A 41 -9.11 7.24 -3.96
CA ALA A 41 -9.21 5.84 -4.32
C ALA A 41 -10.44 5.16 -3.68
N GLU A 42 -10.76 5.52 -2.43
CA GLU A 42 -11.96 5.07 -1.73
C GLU A 42 -13.24 5.55 -2.43
N TYR A 43 -13.31 6.84 -2.79
CA TYR A 43 -14.41 7.40 -3.57
C TYR A 43 -14.60 6.72 -4.94
N LYS A 44 -13.48 6.30 -5.57
CA LYS A 44 -13.48 5.52 -6.82
C LYS A 44 -13.73 4.01 -6.61
N ASN A 45 -14.03 3.57 -5.40
CA ASN A 45 -14.22 2.16 -5.03
C ASN A 45 -13.04 1.25 -5.39
N MET A 46 -11.80 1.76 -5.33
CA MET A 46 -10.59 1.00 -5.65
C MET A 46 -10.01 0.25 -4.45
N ILE A 47 -10.26 0.75 -3.22
CA ILE A 47 -9.66 0.20 -2.00
C ILE A 47 -10.26 -1.17 -1.64
N GLN A 48 -11.60 -1.25 -1.54
CA GLN A 48 -12.25 -2.47 -1.05
C GLN A 48 -11.99 -3.68 -1.96
N PRO A 49 -12.12 -3.60 -3.30
CA PRO A 49 -11.84 -4.74 -4.17
C PRO A 49 -10.40 -5.23 -4.07
N PHE A 50 -9.43 -4.32 -3.92
CA PHE A 50 -8.03 -4.68 -3.73
C PHE A 50 -7.83 -5.44 -2.41
N VAL A 51 -8.44 -4.95 -1.33
CA VAL A 51 -8.33 -5.55 0.01
C VAL A 51 -9.04 -6.90 0.11
N ASP A 52 -10.20 -7.05 -0.51
CA ASP A 52 -10.94 -8.31 -0.55
C ASP A 52 -10.13 -9.40 -1.26
N ASN A 53 -9.51 -9.04 -2.40
CA ASN A 53 -8.60 -9.94 -3.11
C ASN A 53 -7.39 -10.33 -2.26
N LEU A 54 -6.92 -9.45 -1.36
CA LEU A 54 -5.81 -9.76 -0.47
C LEU A 54 -6.16 -10.81 0.60
N GLN A 55 -7.44 -11.00 0.94
CA GLN A 55 -7.86 -11.89 2.02
C GLN A 55 -7.37 -13.33 1.84
N LEU A 56 -7.31 -13.81 0.59
CA LEU A 56 -6.85 -15.15 0.23
C LEU A 56 -5.37 -15.40 0.57
N TYR A 57 -4.58 -14.34 0.72
CA TYR A 57 -3.15 -14.41 1.02
C TYR A 57 -2.83 -14.24 2.50
N TYR A 58 -3.73 -13.65 3.31
CA TYR A 58 -3.48 -13.44 4.74
C TYR A 58 -3.69 -14.73 5.55
N HIS A 59 -2.91 -14.90 6.62
CA HIS A 59 -3.29 -15.87 7.66
C HIS A 59 -4.63 -15.47 8.29
N LYS A 60 -5.48 -16.44 8.65
CA LYS A 60 -6.78 -16.18 9.33
C LYS A 60 -6.65 -15.27 10.56
N SER A 61 -5.62 -15.48 11.38
CA SER A 61 -5.33 -14.65 12.57
C SER A 61 -4.93 -13.20 12.24
N LYS A 62 -4.64 -12.90 10.97
CA LYS A 62 -4.23 -11.59 10.46
C LYS A 62 -5.30 -10.94 9.58
N ALA A 63 -6.44 -11.60 9.34
CA ALA A 63 -7.55 -11.05 8.55
C ALA A 63 -8.08 -9.72 9.10
N HIS A 64 -7.97 -9.51 10.41
CA HIS A 64 -8.37 -8.26 11.08
C HIS A 64 -7.71 -6.98 10.53
N TYR A 65 -6.60 -7.07 9.77
CA TYR A 65 -6.01 -5.91 9.10
C TYR A 65 -6.87 -5.41 7.92
N LEU A 66 -7.66 -6.29 7.32
CA LEU A 66 -8.44 -6.07 6.10
C LEU A 66 -9.86 -5.56 6.40
N ASP A 67 -10.32 -5.69 7.64
CA ASP A 67 -11.65 -5.22 8.05
C ASP A 67 -11.66 -3.68 8.22
N ASN A 68 -12.78 -3.03 7.87
CA ASN A 68 -13.03 -1.58 8.08
C ASN A 68 -11.79 -0.73 7.78
N VAL A 69 -11.32 -0.83 6.53
CA VAL A 69 -10.07 -0.19 6.12
C VAL A 69 -10.22 1.32 6.28
N THR A 70 -9.36 1.87 7.13
CA THR A 70 -9.13 3.32 7.25
C THR A 70 -7.78 3.63 6.62
N TYR A 71 -7.46 4.91 6.38
CA TYR A 71 -6.13 5.31 5.91
C TYR A 71 -4.98 4.67 6.71
N LYS A 72 -5.08 4.62 8.05
CA LYS A 72 -4.05 4.02 8.91
C LYS A 72 -3.90 2.51 8.67
N ARG A 73 -5.00 1.80 8.49
CA ARG A 73 -5.00 0.35 8.17
C ARG A 73 -4.50 0.11 6.76
N PHE A 74 -4.99 0.88 5.79
CA PHE A 74 -4.55 0.85 4.40
C PHE A 74 -3.03 0.98 4.28
N VAL A 75 -2.43 2.00 4.89
CA VAL A 75 -0.97 2.15 4.86
C VAL A 75 -0.27 0.98 5.57
N THR A 76 -0.87 0.40 6.61
CA THR A 76 -0.31 -0.81 7.25
C THR A 76 -0.27 -1.99 6.29
N ILE A 77 -1.34 -2.22 5.52
CA ILE A 77 -1.40 -3.22 4.45
C ILE A 77 -0.33 -2.94 3.39
N LEU A 78 -0.23 -1.69 2.91
CA LEU A 78 0.80 -1.29 1.94
C LEU A 78 2.21 -1.59 2.45
N ARG A 79 2.53 -1.27 3.71
CA ARG A 79 3.85 -1.56 4.29
C ARG A 79 4.10 -3.05 4.42
N GLN A 80 3.09 -3.86 4.72
CA GLN A 80 3.21 -5.32 4.77
C GLN A 80 3.57 -5.87 3.38
N LEU A 81 2.88 -5.42 2.33
CA LEU A 81 3.18 -5.79 0.94
C LEU A 81 4.56 -5.29 0.51
N CYS A 82 4.91 -4.05 0.80
CA CYS A 82 6.23 -3.51 0.45
C CYS A 82 7.36 -4.31 1.11
N ARG A 83 7.21 -4.68 2.40
CA ARG A 83 8.19 -5.53 3.10
C ARG A 83 8.30 -6.91 2.48
N PHE A 84 7.17 -7.49 2.09
CA PHE A 84 7.13 -8.82 1.47
C PHE A 84 7.79 -8.83 0.10
N PHE A 85 7.53 -7.81 -0.73
CA PHE A 85 8.11 -7.67 -2.07
C PHE A 85 9.46 -6.96 -2.10
N HIS A 86 10.06 -6.67 -0.94
CA HIS A 86 11.32 -5.91 -0.84
C HIS A 86 11.29 -4.54 -1.56
N VAL A 87 10.11 -3.91 -1.61
CA VAL A 87 9.92 -2.55 -2.14
C VAL A 87 10.26 -1.54 -1.06
N TYR A 88 11.18 -0.63 -1.38
CA TYR A 88 11.58 0.43 -0.45
C TYR A 88 10.44 1.44 -0.25
N TYR A 89 10.20 1.82 0.99
CA TYR A 89 9.26 2.87 1.34
C TYR A 89 9.78 3.70 2.52
N LYS A 90 9.35 4.96 2.60
CA LYS A 90 9.64 5.83 3.76
C LYS A 90 8.39 6.64 4.14
N SER A 91 8.38 7.14 5.37
CA SER A 91 7.35 8.07 5.85
C SER A 91 7.93 9.42 6.20
N GLU A 92 7.16 10.48 6.04
CA GLU A 92 7.50 11.84 6.42
C GLU A 92 6.31 12.47 7.14
N ILE A 93 6.58 13.18 8.23
CA ILE A 93 5.58 13.99 8.92
C ILE A 93 5.63 15.40 8.31
N LYS A 94 4.51 15.86 7.77
CA LYS A 94 4.34 17.23 7.28
C LYS A 94 3.47 18.03 8.23
N TYR A 95 3.94 19.22 8.58
CA TYR A 95 3.21 20.16 9.41
C TYR A 95 2.58 21.25 8.55
N ILE A 96 1.30 21.54 8.78
CA ILE A 96 0.57 22.65 8.17
C ILE A 96 -0.15 23.38 9.31
N GLY A 97 0.39 24.54 9.70
CA GLY A 97 -0.04 25.22 10.92
C GLY A 97 0.16 24.32 12.15
N THR A 98 -0.90 24.11 12.94
CA THR A 98 -0.91 23.21 14.10
C THR A 98 -1.23 21.75 13.77
N SER A 99 -1.61 21.46 12.52
CA SER A 99 -1.95 20.11 12.06
C SER A 99 -0.73 19.37 11.53
N TYR A 100 -0.75 18.04 11.63
CA TYR A 100 0.27 17.18 11.03
C TYR A 100 -0.35 16.06 10.21
N PHE A 101 0.37 15.65 9.16
CA PHE A 101 -0.01 14.56 8.28
C PHE A 101 1.18 13.64 8.07
N ILE A 102 0.94 12.33 8.08
CA ILE A 102 1.98 11.35 7.75
C ILE A 102 1.80 10.95 6.30
N ASN A 103 2.78 11.31 5.47
CA ASN A 103 2.84 10.90 4.07
C ASN A 103 3.77 9.70 3.94
N TYR A 104 3.39 8.76 3.10
CA TYR A 104 4.20 7.60 2.77
C TYR A 104 4.66 7.69 1.33
N TYR A 105 5.91 7.32 1.07
CA TYR A 105 6.47 7.28 -0.27
C TYR A 105 6.90 5.86 -0.58
N VAL A 106 6.36 5.29 -1.65
CA VAL A 106 6.69 3.96 -2.15
C VAL A 106 7.56 4.13 -3.39
N TYR A 107 8.75 3.55 -3.39
CA TYR A 107 9.70 3.65 -4.49
C TYR A 107 9.54 2.44 -5.39
N LEU A 108 8.98 2.64 -6.58
CA LEU A 108 8.82 1.56 -7.53
C LEU A 108 10.20 1.10 -8.02
N PRO A 109 10.46 -0.21 -8.11
CA PRO A 109 11.64 -0.71 -8.79
C PRO A 109 11.71 -0.07 -10.17
N LYS A 110 12.87 0.48 -10.53
CA LYS A 110 13.16 0.69 -11.95
C LYS A 110 13.16 -0.70 -12.56
N ASP A 111 12.45 -0.89 -13.68
CA ASP A 111 12.34 -2.18 -14.35
C ASP A 111 13.66 -2.93 -14.22
N PHE A 112 13.63 -4.02 -13.46
CA PHE A 112 14.70 -5.00 -13.54
C PHE A 112 14.57 -5.54 -14.95
N ASN A 113 15.36 -5.00 -15.88
CA ASN A 113 15.65 -5.68 -17.13
C ASN A 113 16.14 -7.07 -16.72
N MET A 114 15.24 -8.03 -16.81
CA MET A 114 15.51 -9.46 -16.63
C MET A 114 15.89 -10.03 -17.98
#